data_AF-A0AAU0KLX4-F1
#
_entry.id   AF-A0AAU0KLX4-F1
#
_cell.length_a   1.000
_cell.length_b   1.000
_cell.length_c   1.000
_cell.angle_alpha   90.00
_cell.angle_beta   90.00
_cell.angle_gamma   90.00
#
_symmetry.space_group_name_H-M   'P 1'
#
loop_
_entity.id
_entity.type
_entity.pdbx_description
1 polymer ?
#
loop_
_entity_poly.entity_id
_entity_poly.type
_entity_poly.pdbx_seq_one_letter_code
_entity_poly.pdbx_strand_id
1 'polypeptide(L)'
;MPLAQTPPLDSRFGLIFQQGTFSLTLTGRAVMKQDRIDTGYGNSLGIDNPTPTPGFETANMSMTWKPIKKAQLSMGIENIFDRTYYEHLSQRIRDAPPGFVNFGRVHEPGRALWFRVVFNM
;
A
#
# COMPACT_ATOMS: atom_id res chain seq x y z
N MET A 1 18.73 19.70 10.81
CA MET A 1 18.49 18.51 9.96
C MET A 1 17.06 18.03 10.25
N PRO A 2 16.31 17.51 9.25
CA PRO A 2 15.00 16.92 9.50
C PRO A 2 15.12 15.68 10.39
N LEU A 3 14.04 15.27 11.06
CA LEU A 3 14.03 14.01 11.80
C LEU A 3 14.04 12.85 10.81
N ALA A 4 15.04 11.98 10.90
CA ALA A 4 15.16 10.79 10.06
C ALA A 4 13.92 9.88 10.19
N GLN A 5 13.63 9.10 9.15
CA GLN A 5 12.54 8.12 9.12
C GLN A 5 11.15 8.75 9.33
N THR A 6 10.97 10.01 8.94
CA THR A 6 9.66 10.68 8.97
C THR A 6 8.86 10.32 7.71
N PRO A 7 7.65 9.73 7.81
CA PRO A 7 6.85 9.43 6.62
C PRO A 7 6.40 10.71 5.90
N PRO A 8 6.23 10.66 4.56
CA PRO A 8 5.64 11.77 3.80
C PRO A 8 4.17 11.99 4.16
N LEU A 9 3.62 13.09 3.64
CA LEU A 9 2.17 13.31 3.65
C LEU A 9 1.46 12.18 2.88
N ASP A 10 0.55 11.48 3.56
CA ASP A 10 -0.25 10.36 3.03
C ASP A 10 -1.73 10.73 3.16
N SER A 11 -2.43 10.82 2.02
CA SER A 11 -3.85 11.12 1.94
C SER A 11 -4.63 9.92 1.43
N ARG A 12 -5.75 9.61 2.07
CA ARG A 12 -6.66 8.53 1.67
C ARG A 12 -8.07 9.06 1.50
N PHE A 13 -8.75 8.59 0.46
CA PHE A 13 -10.13 8.93 0.16
C PHE A 13 -10.89 7.67 -0.20
N GLY A 14 -12.21 7.70 0.00
CA GLY A 14 -13.08 6.57 -0.27
C GLY A 14 -14.49 6.98 -0.61
N LEU A 15 -15.11 6.22 -1.50
CA LEU A 15 -16.51 6.31 -1.87
C LEU A 15 -17.15 4.94 -1.71
N ILE A 16 -18.27 4.89 -1.00
CA ILE A 16 -19.03 3.66 -0.79
C ILE A 16 -20.44 3.90 -1.35
N PHE A 17 -20.81 3.08 -2.33
CA PHE A 17 -22.17 3.00 -2.83
C PHE A 17 -22.83 1.74 -2.27
N GLN A 18 -23.97 1.89 -1.61
CA GLN A 18 -24.71 0.78 -1.04
C GLN A 18 -26.16 0.80 -1.51
N GLN A 19 -26.63 -0.33 -2.04
CA GLN A 19 -28.01 -0.50 -2.48
C GLN A 19 -28.51 -1.90 -2.13
N GLY A 20 -29.44 -1.97 -1.16
CA GLY A 20 -30.01 -3.24 -0.71
C GLY A 20 -28.94 -4.22 -0.22
N THR A 21 -28.79 -5.34 -0.90
CA THR A 21 -27.81 -6.40 -0.58
C THR A 21 -26.45 -6.23 -1.28
N PHE A 22 -26.26 -5.13 -2.01
CA PHE A 22 -25.08 -4.85 -2.79
C PHE A 22 -24.31 -3.64 -2.24
N SER A 23 -22.99 -3.70 -2.28
CA SER A 23 -22.09 -2.59 -1.96
C SER A 23 -20.93 -2.55 -2.94
N LEU A 24 -20.58 -1.35 -3.41
CA LEU A 24 -19.38 -1.05 -4.18
C LEU A 24 -18.53 -0.06 -3.39
N THR A 25 -17.25 -0.34 -3.23
CA THR A 25 -16.29 0.51 -2.52
C THR A 25 -15.17 0.87 -3.47
N LEU A 26 -14.92 2.17 -3.63
CA LEU A 26 -13.76 2.73 -4.30
C LEU A 26 -12.89 3.41 -3.26
N THR A 27 -11.60 3.13 -3.23
CA THR A 27 -10.64 3.82 -2.38
C THR A 27 -9.47 4.32 -3.21
N GLY A 28 -8.89 5.43 -2.78
CA GLY A 28 -7.65 5.94 -3.34
C GLY A 28 -6.71 6.42 -2.26
N ARG A 29 -5.43 6.35 -2.57
CA ARG A 29 -4.33 6.78 -1.71
C ARG A 29 -3.34 7.58 -2.54
N ALA A 30 -3.01 8.77 -2.08
CA ALA A 30 -2.03 9.65 -2.69
C ALA A 30 -0.97 10.01 -1.64
N VAL A 31 0.28 9.72 -1.96
CA VAL A 31 1.43 9.93 -1.07
C VAL A 31 2.41 10.87 -1.74
N MET A 32 2.75 11.96 -1.05
CA MET A 32 3.70 12.93 -1.57
C MET A 32 5.13 12.38 -1.60
N LYS A 33 5.97 12.99 -2.43
CA LYS A 33 7.42 12.78 -2.38
C LYS A 33 7.94 13.11 -0.97
N GLN A 34 8.84 12.29 -0.44
CA GLN A 34 9.60 12.60 0.77
C GLN A 34 11.00 13.08 0.39
N ASP A 35 11.30 14.35 0.68
CA ASP A 35 12.61 14.97 0.50
C ASP A 35 13.20 15.54 1.80
N ARG A 36 12.47 15.49 2.92
CA ARG A 36 12.95 15.85 4.26
C ARG A 36 13.67 14.67 4.92
N ILE A 37 14.84 14.32 4.37
CA ILE A 37 15.63 13.14 4.76
C ILE A 37 16.92 13.53 5.50
N ASP A 38 17.36 12.71 6.44
CA ASP A 38 18.64 12.86 7.14
C ASP A 38 19.54 11.65 6.87
N THR A 39 20.32 11.76 5.79
CA THR A 39 21.01 10.62 5.18
C THR A 39 21.93 9.89 6.15
N GLY A 40 21.73 8.57 6.28
CA GLY A 40 22.52 7.74 7.17
C GLY A 40 22.05 7.72 8.63
N TYR A 41 21.09 8.58 8.99
CA TYR A 41 20.46 8.62 10.30
C TYR A 41 19.12 7.87 10.29
N GLY A 42 18.68 7.41 11.46
CA GLY A 42 17.47 6.61 11.63
C GLY A 42 17.45 5.91 12.97
N ASN A 43 16.90 4.69 13.01
CA ASN A 43 16.82 3.86 14.20
C ASN A 43 17.41 2.46 13.92
N SER A 44 17.27 1.53 14.88
CA SER A 44 17.81 0.17 14.74
C SER A 44 17.17 -0.66 13.62
N LEU A 45 16.02 -0.24 13.08
CA LEU A 45 15.27 -0.93 12.03
C LEU A 45 15.52 -0.35 10.63
N GLY A 46 16.02 0.88 10.51
CA GLY A 46 16.17 1.56 9.22
C GLY A 46 16.86 2.92 9.30
N ILE A 47 17.43 3.34 8.17
CA ILE A 47 18.10 4.63 7.99
C ILE A 47 17.60 5.32 6.72
N ASP A 48 17.66 6.65 6.70
CA ASP A 48 17.31 7.44 5.53
C ASP A 48 18.36 7.28 4.42
N ASN A 49 17.86 7.18 3.20
CA ASN A 49 18.70 7.10 2.02
C ASN A 49 19.20 8.48 1.58
N PRO A 50 20.27 8.53 0.77
CA PRO A 50 20.72 9.78 0.14
C PRO A 50 19.72 10.35 -0.87
N THR A 51 18.82 9.50 -1.40
CA THR A 51 17.87 9.87 -2.43
C THR A 51 16.45 10.03 -1.87
N PRO A 52 15.74 11.11 -2.25
CA PRO A 52 14.32 11.28 -1.93
C PRO A 52 13.47 10.07 -2.33
N THR A 53 12.40 9.82 -1.59
CA THR A 53 11.39 8.82 -1.99
C THR A 53 10.38 9.47 -2.93
N PRO A 54 10.19 8.96 -4.16
CA PRO A 54 9.12 9.41 -5.05
C PRO A 54 7.75 9.26 -4.39
N GLY A 55 6.85 10.19 -4.69
CA GLY A 55 5.44 10.02 -4.37
C GLY A 55 4.77 8.99 -5.27
N PHE A 56 3.57 8.55 -4.87
CA PHE A 56 2.79 7.59 -5.63
C PHE A 56 1.29 7.77 -5.39
N GLU A 57 0.51 7.21 -6.30
CA GLU A 57 -0.93 7.17 -6.21
C GLU A 57 -1.41 5.75 -6.53
N THR A 58 -2.32 5.23 -5.73
CA THR A 58 -2.98 3.94 -5.94
C THR A 58 -4.49 4.09 -5.77
N ALA A 59 -5.24 3.25 -6.46
CA ALA A 59 -6.68 3.14 -6.32
C ALA A 59 -7.10 1.67 -6.29
N ASN A 60 -8.10 1.37 -5.48
CA ASN A 60 -8.62 0.03 -5.29
C ASN A 60 -10.15 0.05 -5.44
N MET A 61 -10.71 -1.06 -5.87
CA MET A 61 -12.15 -1.23 -6.00
C MET A 61 -12.55 -2.59 -5.44
N SER A 62 -13.62 -2.63 -4.65
CA SER A 62 -14.21 -3.88 -4.20
C SER A 62 -15.73 -3.85 -4.29
N MET A 63 -16.30 -5.02 -4.52
CA MET A 63 -17.73 -5.26 -4.58
C MET A 63 -18.09 -6.33 -3.54
N THR A 64 -19.20 -6.13 -2.85
CA THR A 64 -19.78 -7.10 -1.94
C THR A 64 -21.25 -7.31 -2.26
N TRP A 65 -21.67 -8.56 -2.26
CA TRP A 65 -23.05 -8.97 -2.51
C TRP A 65 -23.51 -10.00 -1.48
N LYS A 66 -24.70 -9.78 -0.91
CA LYS A 66 -25.35 -10.67 0.06
C LYS A 66 -26.59 -11.32 -0.60
N PRO A 67 -26.43 -12.35 -1.44
CA PRO A 67 -27.56 -12.97 -2.15
C PRO A 67 -28.62 -13.52 -1.19
N ILE A 68 -28.19 -14.03 -0.03
CA ILE A 68 -29.05 -14.56 1.03
C ILE A 68 -28.49 -14.12 2.39
N LYS A 69 -29.31 -14.17 3.45
CA LYS A 69 -28.91 -13.76 4.81
C LYS A 69 -27.68 -14.52 5.36
N LYS A 70 -27.46 -15.75 4.87
CA LYS A 70 -26.40 -16.66 5.34
C LYS A 70 -25.12 -16.62 4.51
N ALA A 71 -25.05 -15.82 3.43
CA ALA A 71 -23.90 -15.80 2.55
C ALA A 71 -23.53 -14.37 2.13
N GLN A 72 -22.24 -14.08 2.14
CA GLN A 72 -21.66 -12.86 1.60
C GLN A 72 -20.54 -13.23 0.62
N LEU A 73 -20.64 -12.70 -0.60
CA LEU A 73 -19.63 -12.79 -1.64
C LEU A 73 -18.94 -11.43 -1.76
N SER A 74 -17.62 -11.41 -1.77
CA SER A 74 -16.85 -10.19 -1.95
C SER A 74 -15.74 -10.44 -2.96
N MET A 75 -15.47 -9.47 -3.82
CA MET A 75 -14.32 -9.48 -4.74
C MET A 75 -13.72 -8.09 -4.84
N GLY A 76 -12.45 -8.01 -5.18
CA GLY A 76 -11.79 -6.73 -5.36
C GLY A 76 -10.56 -6.79 -6.23
N ILE A 77 -10.17 -5.60 -6.65
CA ILE A 77 -8.95 -5.28 -7.35
C ILE A 77 -8.20 -4.22 -6.54
N GLU A 78 -6.97 -4.55 -6.17
CA GLU A 78 -6.04 -3.63 -5.52
C GLU A 78 -5.06 -3.09 -6.56
N ASN A 79 -4.64 -1.84 -6.40
CA ASN A 79 -3.70 -1.15 -7.28
C ASN A 79 -4.14 -1.24 -8.76
N ILE A 80 -5.32 -0.69 -9.08
CA ILE A 80 -5.96 -0.76 -10.41
C ILE A 80 -5.01 -0.33 -11.54
N PHE A 81 -4.19 0.69 -11.27
CA PHE A 81 -3.22 1.27 -12.20
C PHE A 81 -1.93 0.45 -12.34
N ASP A 82 -1.77 -0.64 -11.60
CA ASP A 82 -0.56 -1.48 -11.56
C ASP A 82 0.70 -0.67 -11.29
N ARG A 83 0.59 0.29 -10.36
CA ARG A 83 1.67 1.22 -10.05
C ARG A 83 2.79 0.44 -9.37
N THR A 84 4.00 0.53 -9.92
CA THR A 84 5.23 0.13 -9.21
C THR A 84 5.67 1.27 -8.29
N TYR A 85 5.61 1.06 -6.99
CA TYR A 85 6.00 2.04 -5.98
C TYR A 85 6.69 1.35 -4.79
N TYR A 86 7.20 2.12 -3.84
CA TYR A 86 7.73 1.66 -2.57
C TYR A 86 7.43 2.71 -1.50
N GLU A 87 7.33 2.31 -0.25
CA GLU A 87 7.16 3.24 0.86
C GLU A 87 8.48 3.89 1.23
N HIS A 88 8.41 5.11 1.80
CA HIS A 88 9.60 5.78 2.31
C HIS A 88 10.29 4.97 3.42
N LEU A 89 9.49 4.30 4.24
CA LEU A 89 9.93 3.49 5.37
C LEU A 89 10.06 1.99 5.03
N SER A 90 9.95 1.60 3.75
CA SER A 90 10.17 0.21 3.35
C SER A 90 11.56 -0.23 3.80
N GLN A 91 11.63 -1.35 4.52
CA GLN A 91 12.88 -1.89 5.00
C GLN A 91 13.83 -2.11 3.82
N ARG A 92 15.07 -1.68 3.99
CA ARG A 92 16.15 -2.16 3.12
C ARG A 92 16.49 -3.56 3.58
N ILE A 93 16.72 -4.47 2.62
CA ILE A 93 17.41 -5.72 2.89
C ILE A 93 18.88 -5.33 3.17
N ARG A 94 19.15 -4.97 4.43
CA ARG A 94 20.42 -4.39 4.84
C ARG A 94 21.50 -5.47 5.01
N ASP A 95 21.08 -6.72 5.16
CA ASP A 95 21.93 -7.91 5.31
C ASP A 95 21.53 -8.99 4.29
N ALA A 96 21.64 -8.66 3.00
CA ALA A 96 21.71 -9.71 1.99
C ALA A 96 22.99 -10.51 2.26
N PRO A 97 22.93 -11.83 2.56
CA PRO A 97 24.13 -12.63 2.80
C PRO A 97 25.11 -12.50 1.62
N PRO A 98 26.43 -12.69 1.83
CA PRO A 98 27.39 -12.67 0.73
C PRO A 98 26.92 -13.58 -0.42
N GLY A 99 26.74 -13.00 -1.62
CA GLY A 99 26.18 -13.70 -2.78
C GLY A 99 24.75 -13.31 -3.16
N PHE A 100 24.05 -12.52 -2.32
CA PHE A 100 22.77 -11.92 -2.66
C PHE A 100 22.95 -10.45 -3.07
N VAL A 101 22.38 -10.08 -4.22
CA VAL A 101 22.33 -8.70 -4.69
C VAL A 101 21.48 -7.87 -3.72
N ASN A 102 22.03 -6.75 -3.24
CA ASN A 102 21.27 -5.76 -2.47
C ASN A 102 20.24 -5.13 -3.42
N PHE A 103 19.00 -5.63 -3.41
CA PHE A 103 17.95 -5.25 -4.37
C PHE A 103 17.44 -3.80 -4.23
N GLY A 104 18.05 -2.98 -3.37
CA GLY A 104 17.60 -1.60 -3.18
C GLY A 104 16.33 -1.54 -2.32
N ARG A 105 15.38 -0.69 -2.69
CA ARG A 105 14.11 -0.52 -1.97
C ARG A 105 13.14 -1.65 -2.35
N VAL A 106 12.45 -2.22 -1.36
CA VAL A 106 11.42 -3.24 -1.59
C VAL A 106 10.20 -2.57 -2.19
N HIS A 107 9.82 -3.00 -3.39
CA HIS A 107 8.61 -2.52 -4.06
C HIS A 107 7.37 -3.14 -3.43
N GLU A 108 6.33 -2.33 -3.29
CA GLU A 108 5.01 -2.80 -2.88
C GLU A 108 4.35 -3.62 -4.00
N PRO A 109 3.39 -4.51 -3.67
CA PRO A 109 2.70 -5.30 -4.66
C PRO A 109 2.04 -4.46 -5.77
N GLY A 110 2.14 -4.96 -7.00
CA GLY A 110 1.42 -4.44 -8.16
C GLY A 110 -0.08 -4.73 -8.08
N ARG A 111 -0.74 -4.79 -9.24
CA ARG A 111 -2.16 -5.11 -9.31
C ARG A 111 -2.46 -6.52 -8.79
N ALA A 112 -3.44 -6.64 -7.90
CA ALA A 112 -3.88 -7.91 -7.35
C ALA A 112 -5.40 -8.05 -7.41
N LEU A 113 -5.88 -9.26 -7.71
CA LEU A 113 -7.29 -9.62 -7.67
C LEU A 113 -7.54 -10.57 -6.50
N TRP A 114 -8.66 -10.39 -5.82
CA TRP A 114 -9.06 -11.27 -4.73
C TRP A 114 -10.56 -11.54 -4.75
N PHE A 115 -10.93 -12.67 -4.16
CA PHE A 115 -12.30 -13.10 -3.94
C PHE A 115 -12.43 -13.72 -2.56
N ARG A 116 -13.61 -13.55 -1.94
CA ARG A 116 -13.92 -14.04 -0.60
C ARG A 116 -15.38 -14.46 -0.54
N VAL A 117 -15.62 -15.58 0.13
CA VAL A 117 -16.96 -16.05 0.51
C VAL A 117 -17.01 -16.18 2.02
N VAL A 118 -18.06 -15.65 2.63
CA VAL A 118 -18.32 -15.78 4.06
C VAL A 118 -19.70 -16.39 4.25
N PHE A 119 -19.77 -17.46 5.05
CA PHE A 119 -21.00 -18.10 5.47
C PHE A 119 -21.29 -17.78 6.94
N ASN A 120 -22.48 -17.28 7.22
CA ASN A 120 -22.95 -17.04 8.58
C ASN A 120 -23.92 -18.17 8.94
N MET A 121 -23.54 -18.97 9.95
CA MET A 121 -24.33 -20.09 10.46
C MET A 121 -25.47 -19.62 11.36
#